data_AF-A0A0G1WN53-F1
#
_entry.id   AF-A0A0G1WN53-F1
#
_cell.length_a   1.000
_cell.length_b   1.000
_cell.length_c   1.000
_cell.angle_alpha   90.00
_cell.angle_beta   90.00
_cell.angle_gamma   90.00
#
_symmetry.space_group_name_H-M   'P 1'
#
loop_
_entity.id
_entity.type
_entity.pdbx_description
1 polymer ?
#
loop_
_entity_poly.entity_id
_entity_poly.type
_entity_poly.pdbx_seq_one_letter_code
_entity_poly.pdbx_strand_id
1 'polypeptide(L)'
;MSKAYDRDSPCFYAAQGFRGEYGKSAWLKEEEVTDIVNVILLARKDSGTKEHLYQPDKPNPAGTDSWSREKVRQELSSRGVTAFTSISDIRASGVDWGAGRVTQVTATGNAGTASFDGAEFKDFFNLRAPANIQIVGPLFNVERK
;
A
#
# COMPACT_ATOMS: atom_id res chain seq x y z
N MET A 1 23.86 -4.53 24.61
CA MET A 1 22.43 -4.16 24.62
C MET A 1 22.12 -3.44 23.33
N SER A 2 21.65 -4.18 22.33
CA SER A 2 21.14 -3.61 21.08
C SER A 2 19.84 -2.88 21.40
N LYS A 3 19.79 -1.58 21.12
CA LYS A 3 18.60 -0.79 21.38
C LYS A 3 17.59 -1.01 20.25
N ALA A 4 16.31 -0.83 20.55
CA ALA A 4 15.17 -1.11 19.67
C ALA A 4 15.06 -0.23 18.40
N TYR A 5 16.11 0.50 18.05
CA TYR A 5 16.13 1.50 16.97
C TYR A 5 17.00 1.14 15.75
N ASP A 6 17.68 -0.01 15.76
CA ASP A 6 18.55 -0.45 14.64
C ASP A 6 17.78 -1.12 13.49
N ARG A 7 16.57 -0.66 13.16
CA ARG A 7 15.84 -1.17 12.00
C ARG A 7 15.31 -0.01 11.16
N ASP A 8 15.99 0.22 10.03
CA ASP A 8 15.49 1.01 8.91
C ASP A 8 14.05 0.58 8.59
N SER A 9 13.08 1.47 8.76
CA SER A 9 11.67 1.21 8.44
C SER A 9 10.98 2.51 8.04
N PRO A 10 10.74 2.75 6.73
CA PRO A 10 9.99 3.91 6.29
C PRO A 10 8.47 3.63 6.24
N CYS A 11 7.68 4.57 6.82
CA CYS A 11 6.25 4.92 6.58
C CYS A 11 5.06 4.30 7.39
N PHE A 12 4.03 5.16 7.69
CA PHE A 12 2.71 5.10 8.45
C PHE A 12 1.88 3.78 8.29
N TYR A 13 0.78 3.46 9.02
CA TYR A 13 -0.35 4.35 9.33
C TYR A 13 -1.14 4.15 10.66
N ALA A 14 -1.99 5.13 11.06
CA ALA A 14 -3.05 5.07 12.09
C ALA A 14 -4.18 4.13 11.67
N ALA A 15 -3.79 2.93 11.27
CA ALA A 15 -4.67 1.82 11.01
C ALA A 15 -5.03 1.17 12.34
N GLN A 16 -6.31 0.81 12.50
CA GLN A 16 -6.73 -0.04 13.61
C GLN A 16 -6.40 -1.49 13.24
N GLY A 17 -5.49 -2.12 14.00
CA GLY A 17 -5.04 -3.49 13.77
C GLY A 17 -3.79 -3.82 14.59
N PHE A 18 -3.49 -5.11 14.76
CA PHE A 18 -2.27 -5.54 15.44
C PHE A 18 -1.62 -6.71 14.69
N ARG A 19 -0.29 -6.69 14.57
CA ARG A 19 0.51 -7.80 14.04
C ARG A 19 1.34 -8.43 15.16
N GLY A 20 1.22 -9.74 15.36
CA GLY A 20 2.06 -10.47 16.32
C GLY A 20 3.56 -10.34 16.01
N GLU A 21 3.93 -10.26 14.74
CA GLU A 21 5.32 -10.36 14.26
C GLU A 21 6.10 -9.02 14.23
N TYR A 22 5.50 -7.89 14.65
CA TYR A 22 6.13 -6.56 14.55
C TYR A 22 5.86 -5.69 15.78
N GLY A 23 6.14 -6.23 16.96
CA GLY A 23 5.98 -5.50 18.22
C GLY A 23 4.54 -5.05 18.50
N LYS A 24 3.55 -5.76 17.95
CA LYS A 24 2.11 -5.42 18.05
C LYS A 24 1.76 -4.08 17.40
N SER A 25 2.38 -3.76 16.27
CA SER A 25 2.17 -2.48 15.59
C SER A 25 1.54 -2.61 14.21
N ALA A 26 0.95 -1.51 13.75
CA ALA A 26 0.35 -1.36 12.42
C ALA A 26 1.34 -0.74 11.39
N TRP A 27 2.64 -0.70 11.72
CA TRP A 27 3.67 -0.19 10.80
C TRP A 27 3.87 -1.19 9.67
N LEU A 28 3.85 -0.68 8.43
CA LEU A 28 4.20 -1.45 7.25
C LEU A 28 5.71 -1.40 7.01
N LYS A 29 6.22 -2.42 6.33
CA LYS A 29 7.57 -2.38 5.77
C LYS A 29 7.59 -1.63 4.45
N GLU A 30 8.77 -1.18 4.03
CA GLU A 30 8.95 -0.54 2.73
C GLU A 30 8.44 -1.43 1.59
N GLU A 31 8.72 -2.74 1.63
CA GLU A 31 8.28 -3.63 0.58
C GLU A 31 6.76 -3.86 0.57
N GLU A 32 6.08 -3.66 1.69
CA GLU A 32 4.61 -3.70 1.79
C GLU A 32 3.99 -2.43 1.20
N VAL A 33 4.55 -1.26 1.50
CA VAL A 33 4.12 0.02 0.91
C VAL A 33 4.34 0.02 -0.61
N THR A 34 5.52 -0.44 -1.04
CA THR A 34 5.88 -0.55 -2.47
C THR A 34 4.91 -1.45 -3.23
N ASP A 35 4.51 -2.58 -2.62
CA ASP A 35 3.56 -3.50 -3.22
C ASP A 35 2.16 -2.89 -3.35
N ILE A 36 1.67 -2.16 -2.35
CA ILE A 36 0.37 -1.45 -2.42
C ILE A 36 0.36 -0.45 -3.58
N VAL A 37 1.43 0.34 -3.74
CA VAL A 37 1.57 1.29 -4.86
C VAL A 37 1.52 0.56 -6.20
N ASN A 38 2.29 -0.52 -6.35
CA ASN A 38 2.31 -1.32 -7.58
C ASN A 38 0.95 -1.97 -7.88
N VAL A 39 0.24 -2.44 -6.87
CA VAL A 39 -1.11 -3.01 -7.01
C VAL A 39 -2.09 -1.99 -7.59
N ILE A 40 -2.07 -0.74 -7.11
CA ILE A 40 -2.93 0.33 -7.66
C ILE A 40 -2.57 0.62 -9.11
N LEU A 41 -1.27 0.70 -9.44
CA LEU A 41 -0.82 0.93 -10.82
C LEU A 41 -1.26 -0.21 -11.75
N LEU A 42 -1.18 -1.45 -11.28
CA LEU A 42 -1.58 -2.62 -12.07
C LEU A 42 -3.09 -2.61 -12.32
N ALA A 43 -3.88 -2.37 -11.28
CA ALA A 43 -5.34 -2.30 -11.41
C ALA A 43 -5.82 -1.16 -12.33
N ARG A 44 -5.08 -0.04 -12.38
CA ARG A 44 -5.32 1.06 -13.33
C ARG A 44 -4.96 0.66 -14.76
N LYS A 45 -3.86 -0.08 -14.93
CA LYS A 45 -3.38 -0.50 -16.25
C LYS A 45 -4.23 -1.63 -16.84
N ASP A 46 -4.70 -2.54 -16.00
CA ASP A 46 -5.50 -3.70 -16.36
C ASP A 46 -6.45 -4.05 -15.21
N SER A 47 -7.71 -3.62 -15.35
CA SER A 47 -8.73 -3.87 -14.33
C SER A 47 -9.12 -5.34 -14.22
N GLY A 48 -8.77 -6.19 -15.19
CA GLY A 48 -9.04 -7.62 -15.18
C GLY A 48 -8.22 -8.39 -14.13
N THR A 49 -7.17 -7.78 -13.58
CA THR A 49 -6.31 -8.45 -12.60
C THR A 49 -6.80 -8.31 -11.16
N LYS A 50 -7.84 -7.50 -10.90
CA LYS A 50 -8.27 -7.12 -9.53
C LYS A 50 -8.51 -8.30 -8.60
N GLU A 51 -9.07 -9.39 -9.13
CA GLU A 51 -9.34 -10.61 -8.35
C GLU A 51 -8.07 -11.28 -7.82
N HIS A 52 -6.90 -11.00 -8.39
CA HIS A 52 -5.62 -11.50 -7.91
C HIS A 52 -4.89 -10.55 -6.94
N LEU A 53 -5.43 -9.37 -6.66
CA LEU A 53 -4.74 -8.30 -5.90
C LEU A 53 -5.10 -8.26 -4.41
N TYR A 54 -5.81 -9.26 -3.90
CA TYR A 54 -6.08 -9.40 -2.46
C TYR A 54 -4.79 -9.64 -1.67
N GLN A 55 -4.85 -9.42 -0.35
CA GLN A 55 -3.73 -9.67 0.55
C GLN A 55 -3.16 -11.11 0.38
N PRO A 56 -1.83 -11.28 0.32
CA PRO A 56 -1.21 -12.58 0.04
C PRO A 56 -1.14 -13.51 1.27
N ASP A 57 -1.37 -12.98 2.46
CA ASP A 57 -1.34 -13.71 3.74
C ASP A 57 -2.69 -14.35 4.12
N LYS A 58 -3.70 -14.26 3.25
CA LYS A 58 -5.03 -14.85 3.47
C LYS A 58 -5.57 -15.56 2.24
N PRO A 59 -6.52 -16.49 2.42
CA PRO A 59 -7.30 -17.03 1.32
C PRO A 59 -7.96 -15.90 0.52
N ASN A 60 -7.87 -15.99 -0.80
CA ASN A 60 -8.47 -15.03 -1.69
C ASN A 60 -10.01 -15.22 -1.70
N PRO A 61 -10.80 -14.17 -1.40
CA PRO A 61 -12.26 -14.29 -1.35
C PRO A 61 -12.90 -14.51 -2.73
N ALA A 62 -12.21 -14.22 -3.83
CA ALA A 62 -12.69 -14.49 -5.19
C ALA A 62 -12.51 -15.96 -5.62
N GLY A 63 -11.94 -16.82 -4.77
CA GLY A 63 -11.73 -18.23 -5.09
C GLY A 63 -10.60 -18.49 -6.10
N THR A 64 -9.76 -17.50 -6.35
CA THR A 64 -8.56 -17.59 -7.21
C THR A 64 -7.27 -17.41 -6.40
N ASP A 65 -6.11 -17.37 -7.05
CA ASP A 65 -4.85 -17.07 -6.37
C ASP A 65 -4.68 -15.58 -6.07
N SER A 66 -4.05 -15.24 -4.94
CA SER A 66 -3.55 -13.88 -4.67
C SER A 66 -2.10 -13.78 -5.15
N TRP A 67 -1.81 -12.83 -6.03
CA TRP A 67 -0.46 -12.66 -6.58
C TRP A 67 0.55 -12.17 -5.55
N SER A 68 1.76 -12.74 -5.62
CA SER A 68 2.90 -12.26 -4.86
C SER A 68 3.37 -10.88 -5.34
N ARG A 69 4.18 -10.20 -4.53
CA ARG A 69 4.77 -8.89 -4.88
C ARG A 69 5.61 -8.98 -6.15
N GLU A 70 6.31 -10.10 -6.32
CA GLU A 70 7.12 -10.40 -7.50
C GLU A 70 6.24 -10.53 -8.73
N LYS A 71 5.12 -11.27 -8.63
CA LYS A 71 4.19 -11.47 -9.73
C LYS A 71 3.52 -10.15 -10.13
N VAL A 72 3.10 -9.31 -9.19
CA VAL A 72 2.56 -7.97 -9.48
C VAL A 72 3.57 -7.13 -10.27
N ARG A 73 4.86 -7.12 -9.87
CA ARG A 73 5.93 -6.39 -10.59
C ARG A 73 6.16 -6.95 -12.00
N GLN A 74 6.10 -8.28 -12.17
CA GLN A 74 6.20 -8.92 -13.48
C GLN A 74 5.03 -8.54 -14.40
N GLU A 75 3.81 -8.54 -13.88
CA GLU A 75 2.59 -8.19 -14.63
C GLU A 75 2.54 -6.71 -15.02
N LEU A 76 3.10 -5.81 -14.20
CA LEU A 76 3.32 -4.42 -14.59
C LEU A 76 4.32 -4.31 -15.74
N SER A 77 5.46 -4.99 -15.60
CA SER A 77 6.54 -4.96 -16.60
C SER A 77 6.07 -5.53 -17.95
N SER A 78 5.30 -6.62 -17.94
CA SER A 78 4.73 -7.22 -19.16
C SER A 78 3.73 -6.31 -19.86
N ARG A 79 3.15 -5.34 -19.14
CA ARG A 79 2.23 -4.32 -19.67
C ARG A 79 2.93 -2.99 -19.98
N GLY A 80 4.25 -2.96 -19.97
CA GLY A 80 5.05 -1.76 -20.27
C GLY A 80 4.98 -0.67 -19.20
N VAL A 81 4.64 -1.04 -17.95
CA VAL A 81 4.67 -0.13 -16.80
C VAL A 81 5.88 -0.47 -15.94
N THR A 82 6.74 0.52 -15.70
CA THR A 82 7.89 0.36 -14.78
C THR A 82 7.38 0.19 -13.36
N ALA A 83 7.60 -0.99 -12.78
CA ALA A 83 7.22 -1.25 -11.40
C ALA A 83 8.19 -0.58 -10.42
N PHE A 84 7.66 -0.10 -9.29
CA PHE A 84 8.48 0.35 -8.18
C PHE A 84 9.16 -0.84 -7.51
N THR A 85 10.44 -0.68 -7.16
CA THR A 85 11.15 -1.63 -6.30
C THR A 85 11.51 -1.05 -4.95
N SER A 86 11.44 0.28 -4.81
CA SER A 86 11.57 1.00 -3.55
C SER A 86 10.70 2.27 -3.59
N ILE A 87 10.13 2.61 -2.44
CA ILE A 87 9.39 3.87 -2.21
C ILE A 87 10.17 4.68 -1.20
N SER A 88 10.72 5.80 -1.66
CA SER A 88 11.51 6.71 -0.82
C SER A 88 10.63 7.67 -0.02
N ASP A 89 9.42 7.97 -0.50
CA ASP A 89 8.47 8.84 0.19
C ASP A 89 7.02 8.53 -0.18
N ILE A 90 6.10 8.69 0.77
CA ILE A 90 4.66 8.68 0.51
C ILE A 90 3.97 9.69 1.41
N ARG A 91 3.07 10.48 0.82
CA ARG A 91 2.41 11.59 1.49
C ARG A 91 0.94 11.67 1.10
N ALA A 92 0.08 11.88 2.08
CA ALA A 92 -1.30 12.32 1.86
C ALA A 92 -1.29 13.85 1.75
N SER A 93 -1.96 14.40 0.75
CA SER A 93 -2.06 15.84 0.54
C SER A 93 -3.44 16.21 0.00
N GLY A 94 -3.88 17.42 0.33
CA GLY A 94 -5.21 17.90 -0.06
C GLY A 94 -6.31 17.25 0.78
N VAL A 95 -7.22 18.10 1.23
CA VAL A 95 -8.38 17.70 2.02
C VAL A 95 -9.59 18.41 1.45
N ASP A 96 -10.63 17.63 1.17
CA ASP A 96 -11.97 18.15 0.95
C ASP A 96 -12.68 18.20 2.31
N TRP A 97 -12.74 19.39 2.89
CA TRP A 97 -13.38 19.61 4.19
C TRP A 97 -14.90 19.51 4.13
N GLY A 98 -15.52 19.68 2.96
CA GLY A 98 -16.97 19.52 2.79
C GLY A 98 -17.37 18.05 2.81
N ALA A 99 -16.56 17.19 2.18
CA ALA A 99 -16.77 15.74 2.18
C ALA A 99 -16.04 15.00 3.32
N GLY A 100 -15.14 15.67 4.03
CA GLY A 100 -14.30 15.09 5.07
C GLY A 100 -13.44 13.95 4.53
N ARG A 101 -12.61 14.21 3.51
CA ARG A 101 -11.72 13.19 2.93
C ARG A 101 -10.39 13.72 2.43
N VAL A 102 -9.38 12.86 2.44
CA VAL A 102 -8.13 13.08 1.69
C VAL A 102 -8.44 13.03 0.20
N THR A 103 -7.90 13.97 -0.56
CA THR A 103 -8.11 14.02 -2.01
C THR A 103 -6.96 13.43 -2.79
N GLN A 104 -5.75 13.40 -2.24
CA GLN A 104 -4.57 12.91 -2.97
C GLN A 104 -3.59 12.16 -2.06
N VAL A 105 -3.05 11.07 -2.59
CA VAL A 105 -1.85 10.40 -2.04
C VAL A 105 -0.79 10.38 -3.12
N THR A 106 0.43 10.78 -2.79
CA THR A 106 1.58 10.78 -3.70
C THR A 106 2.66 9.87 -3.16
N ALA A 107 3.12 8.92 -3.97
CA ALA A 107 4.25 8.06 -3.68
C ALA A 107 5.41 8.40 -4.62
N THR A 108 6.61 8.51 -4.08
CA THR A 108 7.85 8.77 -4.82
C THR A 108 8.84 7.65 -4.55
N GLY A 109 9.53 7.20 -5.58
CA GLY A 109 10.46 6.09 -5.49
C GLY A 109 11.32 5.97 -6.74
N ASN A 110 11.98 4.82 -6.89
CA ASN A 110 12.96 4.61 -7.96
C ASN A 110 12.34 4.57 -9.38
N ALA A 111 11.03 4.31 -9.49
CA ALA A 111 10.31 4.37 -10.76
C ALA A 111 9.62 5.73 -11.01
N GLY A 112 9.96 6.76 -10.22
CA GLY A 112 9.43 8.13 -10.35
C GLY A 112 8.39 8.47 -9.29
N THR A 113 7.34 9.19 -9.69
CA THR A 113 6.27 9.64 -8.80
C THR A 113 4.92 9.16 -9.32
N ALA A 114 4.11 8.57 -8.44
CA ALA A 114 2.73 8.18 -8.70
C ALA A 114 1.79 8.96 -7.78
N SER A 115 0.65 9.41 -8.32
CA SER A 115 -0.40 10.07 -7.55
C SER A 115 -1.73 9.35 -7.71
N PHE A 116 -2.47 9.29 -6.61
CA PHE A 116 -3.72 8.56 -6.46
C PHE A 116 -4.78 9.45 -5.81
N ASP A 117 -6.04 9.19 -6.13
CA ASP A 117 -7.15 9.72 -5.32
C ASP A 117 -7.10 9.09 -3.93
N GLY A 118 -7.48 9.84 -2.89
CA GLY A 118 -7.43 9.36 -1.52
C GLY A 118 -8.33 8.14 -1.25
N ALA A 119 -9.51 8.09 -1.88
CA ALA A 119 -10.42 6.96 -1.74
C ALA A 119 -9.90 5.72 -2.46
N GLU A 120 -9.37 5.88 -3.68
CA GLU A 120 -8.74 4.78 -4.42
C GLU A 120 -7.56 4.18 -3.63
N PHE A 121 -6.68 5.04 -3.11
CA PHE A 121 -5.55 4.57 -2.30
C PHE A 121 -6.04 3.79 -1.07
N LYS A 122 -7.02 4.32 -0.34
CA LYS A 122 -7.63 3.67 0.82
C LYS A 122 -8.23 2.30 0.47
N ASP A 123 -8.94 2.19 -0.64
CA ASP A 123 -9.61 0.95 -1.04
C ASP A 123 -8.58 -0.15 -1.35
N PHE A 124 -7.55 0.17 -2.13
CA PHE A 124 -6.49 -0.80 -2.43
C PHE A 124 -5.57 -1.08 -1.24
N PHE A 125 -5.34 -0.09 -0.37
CA PHE A 125 -4.65 -0.31 0.90
C PHE A 125 -5.42 -1.36 1.72
N ASN A 126 -6.72 -1.19 1.91
CA ASN A 126 -7.53 -2.13 2.70
C ASN A 126 -7.67 -3.50 2.03
N LEU A 127 -7.58 -3.56 0.70
CA LEU A 127 -7.60 -4.80 -0.08
C LEU A 127 -6.30 -5.62 0.08
N ARG A 128 -5.16 -4.92 0.11
CA ARG A 128 -3.84 -5.53 -0.05
C ARG A 128 -2.97 -5.56 1.21
N ALA A 129 -3.19 -4.65 2.15
CA ALA A 129 -2.38 -4.55 3.36
C ALA A 129 -2.50 -5.85 4.18
N PRO A 130 -1.37 -6.41 4.65
CA PRO A 130 -1.36 -7.66 5.37
C PRO A 130 -2.01 -7.53 6.75
N ALA A 131 -2.41 -8.66 7.32
CA ALA A 131 -2.92 -8.79 8.67
C ALA A 131 -4.14 -7.90 8.99
N ASN A 132 -5.00 -7.61 7.99
CA ASN A 132 -6.15 -6.72 8.13
C ASN A 132 -5.82 -5.32 8.66
N ILE A 133 -4.63 -4.80 8.38
CA ILE A 133 -4.36 -3.38 8.61
C ILE A 133 -5.28 -2.58 7.68
N GLN A 134 -6.09 -1.67 8.24
CA GLN A 134 -7.07 -0.92 7.48
C GLN A 134 -7.07 0.57 7.82
N ILE A 135 -7.23 1.40 6.79
CA ILE A 135 -7.66 2.78 6.88
C ILE A 135 -9.18 2.76 7.02
N VAL A 136 -9.68 3.13 8.20
CA VAL A 136 -11.13 3.08 8.53
C VAL A 136 -11.84 4.34 8.01
N GLY A 137 -11.24 5.51 8.22
CA GLY A 137 -11.83 6.80 7.88
C GLY A 137 -11.37 7.34 6.51
N PRO A 138 -12.17 8.19 5.86
CA PRO A 138 -11.78 8.90 4.64
C PRO A 138 -10.76 10.03 4.88
N LEU A 139 -10.67 10.54 6.11
CA LEU A 139 -9.58 11.40 6.55
C LEU A 139 -8.44 10.55 7.11
N PHE A 140 -7.27 10.68 6.49
CA PHE A 140 -6.05 10.02 6.89
C PHE A 140 -4.82 10.88 6.52
N ASN A 141 -3.60 10.48 6.93
CA ASN A 141 -2.31 11.19 6.80
C ASN A 141 -1.21 10.23 6.29
N VAL A 142 0.07 10.59 6.31
CA VAL A 142 1.25 9.70 6.21
C VAL A 142 2.44 10.38 6.93
N GLU A 143 3.36 9.66 7.58
CA GLU A 143 4.37 9.98 8.69
C GLU A 143 5.31 8.78 8.54
N ARG A 144 6.47 8.93 9.13
CA ARG A 144 7.50 7.93 9.18
C ARG A 144 7.94 7.81 10.63
N LYS A 145 8.50 6.66 10.98
CA LYS A 145 9.29 6.53 12.19
C LYS A 145 10.71 6.97 11.93
#